data_AF-A0A1B7W3X0-F1
#
_entry.id   AF-A0A1B7W3X0-F1
#
_cell.length_a   1.000
_cell.length_b   1.000
_cell.length_c   1.000
_cell.angle_alpha   90.00
_cell.angle_beta   90.00
_cell.angle_gamma   90.00
#
_symmetry.space_group_name_H-M   'P 1'
#
loop_
_entity.id
_entity.type
_entity.pdbx_description
1 polymer ?
#
loop_
_entity_poly.entity_id
_entity_poly.type
_entity_poly.pdbx_seq_one_letter_code
_entity_poly.pdbx_strand_id
1 'polypeptide(L)'
;QLPKELQTALQNIVDNLEIKSFYSIKHPDYKLLELPESVIARFKNLSLDIQEKHLRIHLRNFLYSAYYNGSWHDSLGDDNQINNLSNNSLFGMDLAFYERLHTSNTGGGYWSKNWLVVNEEEDGCLAVQKNGLTLHIERDLYLSEIDKSANIGDFVAIKMPKNLVQNGFYMAVSNLGTQDNQDIVRIYFNVSPDGAVSVMENVTTELNNMQVSFSFKALYNPDEYRRYDSAVLYFNKHQYKTIYPMLQQVYSENQDSF
;
A
#
# COMPACT_ATOMS: atom_id res chain seq x y z
N GLN A 1 2.36 -26.22 19.21
CA GLN A 1 3.69 -25.64 19.52
C GLN A 1 4.00 -24.58 18.47
N LEU A 2 4.67 -23.48 18.83
CA LEU A 2 5.05 -22.46 17.86
C LEU A 2 6.11 -23.01 16.87
N PRO A 3 6.12 -22.58 15.61
CA PRO A 3 7.19 -22.92 14.66
C PRO A 3 8.57 -22.55 15.22
N LYS A 4 9.60 -23.35 14.90
CA LYS A 4 10.97 -23.15 15.42
C LYS A 4 11.53 -21.78 15.04
N GLU A 5 11.31 -21.34 13.80
CA GLU A 5 11.74 -20.02 13.32
C GLU A 5 11.14 -18.87 14.14
N LEU A 6 9.85 -18.98 14.46
CA LEU A 6 9.18 -18.00 15.31
C LEU A 6 9.75 -17.99 16.73
N GLN A 7 10.08 -19.16 17.29
CA GLN A 7 10.73 -19.23 18.60
C GLN A 7 12.11 -18.57 18.57
N THR A 8 12.91 -18.83 17.53
CA THR A 8 14.22 -18.18 17.34
C THR A 8 14.09 -16.67 17.22
N ALA A 9 13.14 -16.17 16.43
CA ALA A 9 12.91 -14.74 16.25
C ALA A 9 12.49 -14.07 17.57
N LEU A 10 11.56 -14.68 18.32
CA LEU A 10 11.13 -14.17 19.61
C LEU A 10 12.27 -14.17 20.64
N GLN A 11 13.09 -15.22 20.67
CA GLN A 11 14.24 -15.29 21.55
C GLN A 11 15.28 -14.22 21.20
N ASN A 12 15.56 -14.00 19.90
CA ASN A 12 16.44 -12.94 19.46
C ASN A 12 15.95 -11.55 19.88
N ILE A 13 14.65 -11.26 19.78
CA ILE A 13 14.06 -10.01 20.29
C ILE A 13 14.34 -9.85 21.79
N VAL A 14 14.07 -10.89 22.59
CA VAL A 14 14.25 -10.85 24.05
C VAL A 14 15.71 -10.64 24.44
N ASP A 15 16.64 -11.29 23.74
CA ASP A 15 18.05 -11.28 24.08
C ASP A 15 18.76 -9.99 23.65
N ASN A 16 18.29 -9.34 22.57
CA ASN A 16 19.07 -8.32 21.87
C ASN A 16 18.37 -6.95 21.75
N LEU A 17 17.05 -6.86 21.80
CA LEU A 17 16.35 -5.58 21.70
C LEU A 17 16.30 -4.89 23.06
N GLU A 18 16.95 -3.73 23.15
CA GLU A 18 16.98 -2.93 24.37
C GLU A 18 16.27 -1.58 24.19
N ILE A 19 15.37 -1.24 25.11
CA ILE A 19 14.76 0.09 25.20
C ILE A 19 15.63 0.95 26.13
N LYS A 20 16.41 1.87 25.55
CA LYS A 20 17.28 2.78 26.33
C LYS A 20 16.52 3.98 26.90
N SER A 21 15.58 4.53 26.13
CA SER A 21 14.76 5.69 26.52
C SER A 21 13.54 5.82 25.61
N PHE A 22 12.66 6.80 25.86
CA PHE A 22 11.50 7.07 25.00
C PHE A 22 11.85 7.45 23.55
N TYR A 23 13.10 7.84 23.28
CA TYR A 23 13.55 8.22 21.94
C TYR A 23 14.62 7.30 21.36
N SER A 24 15.04 6.25 22.07
CA SER A 24 16.13 5.38 21.63
C SER A 24 15.92 3.93 22.01
N ILE A 25 16.00 3.06 21.00
CA ILE A 25 16.09 1.61 21.10
C ILE A 25 17.43 1.17 20.50
N LYS A 26 17.95 0.03 20.95
CA LYS A 26 19.21 -0.54 20.46
C LYS A 26 19.05 -2.02 20.12
N HIS A 27 19.78 -2.45 19.11
CA HIS A 27 19.95 -3.84 18.74
C HIS A 27 21.36 -4.03 18.16
N PRO A 28 22.09 -5.10 18.50
CA PRO A 28 23.45 -5.34 18.03
C PRO A 28 23.55 -5.47 16.50
N ASP A 29 22.62 -6.20 15.90
CA ASP A 29 22.67 -6.52 14.46
C ASP A 29 22.01 -5.46 13.57
N TYR A 30 21.32 -4.48 14.15
CA TYR A 30 20.56 -3.48 13.40
C TYR A 30 20.98 -2.08 13.79
N LYS A 31 21.54 -1.34 12.82
CA LYS A 31 21.71 0.10 12.96
C LYS A 31 20.32 0.72 13.08
N LEU A 32 20.13 1.63 14.04
CA LEU A 32 18.86 2.30 14.31
C LEU A 32 19.08 3.81 14.24
N LEU A 33 18.09 4.54 13.74
CA LEU A 33 18.15 6.00 13.68
C LEU A 33 18.14 6.57 15.10
N GLU A 34 19.24 7.22 15.47
CA GLU A 34 19.34 7.98 16.72
C GLU A 34 18.95 9.44 16.48
N LEU A 35 18.17 10.02 17.39
CA LEU A 35 17.84 11.45 17.31
C LEU A 35 19.10 12.29 17.57
N PRO A 36 19.35 13.36 16.80
CA PRO A 36 20.43 14.30 17.10
C PRO A 36 20.28 14.88 18.51
N GLU A 37 21.41 15.16 19.18
CA GLU A 37 21.41 15.68 20.56
C GLU A 37 20.56 16.97 20.71
N SER A 38 20.58 17.84 19.70
CA SER A 38 19.78 19.07 19.65
C SER A 38 18.27 18.82 19.67
N VAL A 39 17.81 17.69 19.12
CA VAL A 39 16.41 17.27 19.09
C VAL A 39 16.03 16.57 20.40
N ILE A 40 16.96 15.79 20.99
CA ILE A 40 16.73 15.08 22.26
C ILE A 40 16.33 16.05 23.37
N ALA A 41 17.02 17.19 23.49
CA ALA A 41 16.72 18.19 24.52
C ALA A 41 15.27 18.72 24.39
N ARG A 42 14.81 18.98 23.15
CA ARG A 42 13.44 19.43 22.89
C ARG A 42 12.43 18.31 23.09
N PHE A 43 12.76 17.08 22.70
CA PHE A 43 11.91 15.91 22.85
C PHE A 43 11.59 15.62 24.32
N LYS A 44 12.58 15.75 25.21
CA LYS A 44 12.40 15.55 26.65
C LYS A 44 11.41 16.55 27.29
N ASN A 45 11.20 17.71 26.67
CA ASN A 45 10.23 18.71 27.13
C ASN A 45 8.80 18.45 26.63
N LEU A 46 8.59 17.46 25.76
CA LEU A 46 7.25 17.05 25.33
C LEU A 46 6.53 16.31 26.47
N SER A 47 5.19 16.29 26.42
CA SER A 47 4.41 15.52 27.39
C SER A 47 4.78 14.03 27.35
N LEU A 48 4.66 13.35 28.49
CA LEU A 48 4.93 11.90 28.57
C LEU A 48 4.13 11.10 27.54
N ASP A 49 2.85 11.44 27.33
CA ASP A 49 1.99 10.82 26.31
C ASP A 49 2.61 10.85 24.90
N ILE A 50 3.25 11.95 24.52
CA ILE A 50 3.90 12.08 23.21
C ILE A 50 5.17 11.23 23.17
N GLN A 51 5.95 11.24 24.25
CA GLN A 51 7.18 10.45 24.36
C GLN A 51 6.90 8.93 24.30
N GLU A 52 5.88 8.47 25.02
CA GLU A 52 5.42 7.09 24.97
C GLU A 52 4.89 6.69 23.60
N LYS A 53 4.09 7.57 22.96
CA LYS A 53 3.59 7.34 21.61
C LYS A 53 4.73 7.20 20.60
N HIS A 54 5.75 8.04 20.71
CA HIS A 54 6.95 7.94 19.88
C HIS A 54 7.65 6.60 20.06
N LEU A 55 7.93 6.18 21.30
CA LEU A 55 8.57 4.89 21.59
C LEU A 55 7.75 3.72 21.04
N ARG A 56 6.42 3.73 21.23
CA ARG A 56 5.51 2.69 20.72
C ARG A 56 5.57 2.59 19.20
N ILE A 57 5.57 3.72 18.49
CA ILE A 57 5.67 3.74 17.03
C ILE A 57 7.04 3.23 16.59
N HIS A 58 8.12 3.68 17.25
CA HIS A 58 9.49 3.28 16.91
C HIS A 58 9.69 1.77 17.09
N LEU A 59 9.31 1.23 18.25
CA LEU A 59 9.36 -0.21 18.53
C LEU A 59 8.50 -1.01 17.54
N ARG A 60 7.26 -0.59 17.31
CA ARG A 60 6.35 -1.27 16.38
C ARG A 60 6.95 -1.33 14.98
N ASN A 61 7.45 -0.20 14.48
CA ASN A 61 8.02 -0.11 13.14
C ASN A 61 9.29 -0.95 13.04
N PHE A 62 10.18 -0.90 14.03
CA PHE A 62 11.38 -1.75 14.08
C PHE A 62 11.03 -3.23 14.09
N LEU A 63 10.16 -3.67 15.00
CA LEU A 63 9.75 -5.08 15.10
C LEU A 63 9.10 -5.57 13.81
N TYR A 64 8.26 -4.73 13.20
CA TYR A 64 7.64 -5.03 11.92
C TYR A 64 8.70 -5.17 10.82
N SER A 65 9.63 -4.24 10.73
CA SER A 65 10.60 -4.22 9.64
C SER A 65 11.70 -5.28 9.77
N ALA A 66 12.19 -5.54 10.99
CA ALA A 66 13.27 -6.47 11.26
C ALA A 66 12.80 -7.93 11.34
N TYR A 67 11.64 -8.18 11.97
CA TYR A 67 11.20 -9.54 12.29
C TYR A 67 9.96 -10.00 11.55
N TYR A 68 9.08 -9.09 11.12
CA TYR A 68 7.84 -9.48 10.45
C TYR A 68 7.97 -9.51 8.92
N ASN A 69 8.41 -8.40 8.30
CA ASN A 69 8.45 -8.31 6.84
C ASN A 69 9.85 -8.54 6.24
N GLY A 70 10.91 -8.60 7.04
CA GLY A 70 12.28 -8.81 6.56
C GLY A 70 12.91 -7.63 5.80
N SER A 71 12.26 -6.46 5.77
CA SER A 71 12.76 -5.25 5.08
C SER A 71 14.07 -4.71 5.61
N TRP A 72 14.45 -5.05 6.85
CA TRP A 72 15.60 -4.48 7.51
C TRP A 72 16.89 -5.23 7.16
N HIS A 73 17.48 -4.88 6.02
CA HIS A 73 18.86 -5.23 5.65
C HIS A 73 19.59 -3.96 5.21
N ASP A 74 20.59 -3.53 5.98
CA ASP A 74 21.60 -2.49 5.69
C ASP A 74 21.17 -1.18 4.98
N SER A 75 19.90 -0.77 5.08
CA SER A 75 19.43 0.50 4.48
C SER A 75 19.93 1.76 5.21
N LEU A 76 20.72 1.62 6.28
CA LEU A 76 21.41 2.72 6.96
C LEU A 76 22.89 2.85 6.54
N GLY A 77 23.28 2.16 5.48
CA GLY A 77 24.60 2.25 4.85
C GLY A 77 24.71 3.32 3.77
N ASP A 78 23.63 4.02 3.40
CA ASP A 78 23.66 4.94 2.26
C ASP A 78 22.92 6.26 2.53
N ASP A 79 23.34 6.96 3.60
CA ASP A 79 23.20 8.43 3.69
C ASP A 79 24.01 9.16 2.58
N ASN A 80 24.66 8.39 1.68
CA ASN A 80 25.29 8.81 0.45
C ASN A 80 24.41 8.59 -0.80
N GLN A 81 23.09 8.40 -0.67
CA GLN A 81 22.18 8.78 -1.74
C GLN A 81 22.11 10.32 -1.83
N ILE A 82 23.26 10.93 -2.16
CA ILE A 82 23.26 12.00 -3.15
C ILE A 82 22.43 11.44 -4.29
N ASN A 83 21.19 11.94 -4.42
CA ASN A 83 20.39 11.93 -5.63
C ASN A 83 20.96 10.96 -6.66
N ASN A 84 20.51 9.71 -6.66
CA ASN A 84 20.57 8.94 -7.89
C ASN A 84 19.75 9.77 -8.89
N LEU A 85 20.46 10.63 -9.62
CA LEU A 85 20.00 11.49 -10.70
C LEU A 85 19.63 10.61 -11.91
N SER A 86 19.09 9.42 -11.68
CA SER A 86 18.22 8.82 -12.67
C SER A 86 16.99 9.70 -12.70
N ASN A 87 16.67 10.26 -13.86
CA ASN A 87 15.45 11.06 -14.07
C ASN A 87 14.15 10.26 -13.88
N ASN A 88 14.23 9.06 -13.27
CA ASN A 88 13.16 8.09 -13.13
C ASN A 88 12.68 7.94 -11.68
N SER A 89 13.25 8.68 -10.70
CA SER A 89 12.74 8.68 -9.32
C SER A 89 11.91 9.93 -9.03
N LEU A 90 10.61 9.76 -8.76
CA LEU A 90 9.71 10.84 -8.35
C LEU A 90 9.19 10.56 -6.94
N PHE A 91 9.52 11.42 -5.97
CA PHE A 91 9.17 11.22 -4.55
C PHE A 91 9.59 9.84 -3.98
N GLY A 92 10.70 9.28 -4.46
CA GLY A 92 11.19 7.96 -4.03
C GLY A 92 10.46 6.78 -4.68
N MET A 93 9.70 7.00 -5.74
CA MET A 93 9.10 5.97 -6.59
C MET A 93 9.96 5.74 -7.83
N ASP A 94 10.32 4.49 -8.12
CA ASP A 94 10.85 4.09 -9.43
C ASP A 94 9.73 4.15 -10.49
N LEU A 95 9.73 5.21 -11.30
CA LEU A 95 8.71 5.45 -12.32
C LEU A 95 8.70 4.37 -13.39
N ALA A 96 9.86 3.83 -13.77
CA ALA A 96 9.92 2.81 -14.82
C ALA A 96 9.26 1.51 -14.34
N PHE A 97 9.54 1.11 -13.10
CA PHE A 97 8.91 -0.05 -12.50
C PHE A 97 7.42 0.20 -12.19
N TYR A 98 7.06 1.39 -11.69
CA TYR A 98 5.68 1.79 -11.50
C TYR A 98 4.87 1.69 -12.81
N GLU A 99 5.41 2.18 -13.92
CA GLU A 99 4.74 2.09 -15.23
C GLU A 99 4.57 0.63 -15.67
N ARG A 100 5.54 -0.26 -15.42
CA ARG A 100 5.36 -1.70 -15.69
C ARG A 100 4.18 -2.28 -14.92
N LEU A 101 4.06 -1.99 -13.62
CA LEU A 101 2.89 -2.39 -12.81
C LEU A 101 1.60 -1.76 -13.35
N HIS A 102 1.67 -0.51 -13.80
CA HIS A 102 0.51 0.21 -14.33
C HIS A 102 -0.01 -0.36 -15.66
N THR A 103 0.91 -0.72 -16.56
CA THR A 103 0.57 -1.35 -17.85
C THR A 103 0.06 -2.78 -17.68
N SER A 104 0.57 -3.51 -16.68
CA SER A 104 0.11 -4.87 -16.37
C SER A 104 -1.22 -4.90 -15.61
N ASN A 105 -1.64 -3.80 -14.95
CA ASN A 105 -2.99 -3.73 -14.39
C ASN A 105 -4.03 -3.62 -15.52
N THR A 106 -4.82 -4.68 -15.73
CA THR A 106 -5.82 -4.75 -16.81
C THR A 106 -7.19 -4.15 -16.44
N GLY A 107 -7.30 -3.50 -15.28
CA GLY A 107 -8.52 -2.80 -14.88
C GLY A 107 -8.89 -1.63 -15.80
N GLY A 108 -10.19 -1.36 -15.91
CA GLY A 108 -10.75 -0.21 -16.67
C GLY A 108 -11.12 0.99 -15.80
N GLY A 109 -10.91 0.88 -14.47
CA GLY A 109 -11.46 1.80 -13.49
C GLY A 109 -12.86 1.38 -13.04
N TYR A 110 -13.45 2.14 -12.13
CA TYR A 110 -14.73 1.79 -11.50
C TYR A 110 -15.60 3.01 -11.26
N TRP A 111 -16.90 2.78 -11.11
CA TRP A 111 -17.87 3.83 -10.80
C TRP A 111 -18.06 3.92 -9.28
N SER A 112 -17.52 4.99 -8.69
CA SER A 112 -17.72 5.29 -7.27
C SER A 112 -19.04 6.04 -7.09
N LYS A 113 -20.01 5.39 -6.45
CA LYS A 113 -21.38 5.91 -6.28
C LYS A 113 -21.50 6.86 -5.08
N ASN A 114 -22.62 7.58 -5.01
CA ASN A 114 -23.06 8.40 -3.88
C ASN A 114 -22.13 9.59 -3.58
N TRP A 115 -21.71 10.29 -4.62
CA TRP A 115 -21.04 11.58 -4.49
C TRP A 115 -22.09 12.69 -4.56
N LEU A 116 -22.08 13.60 -3.59
CA LEU A 116 -23.00 14.73 -3.55
C LEU A 116 -22.44 15.88 -4.38
N VAL A 117 -23.19 16.40 -5.34
CA VAL A 117 -22.84 17.64 -6.03
C VAL A 117 -23.08 18.81 -5.07
N VAL A 118 -22.02 19.52 -4.69
CA VAL A 118 -22.08 20.62 -3.71
C VAL A 118 -21.91 22.00 -4.36
N ASN A 119 -21.27 22.06 -5.52
CA ASN A 119 -21.11 23.30 -6.29
C ASN A 119 -20.96 23.00 -7.78
N GLU A 120 -21.23 24.01 -8.60
CA GLU A 120 -20.85 24.07 -10.00
C GLU A 120 -19.99 25.33 -10.20
N GLU A 121 -18.78 25.15 -10.71
CA GLU A 121 -17.83 26.21 -10.94
C GLU A 121 -18.16 26.98 -12.24
N GLU A 122 -17.58 28.17 -12.41
CA GLU A 122 -17.85 29.02 -13.60
C GLU A 122 -17.48 28.35 -14.94
N ASP A 123 -16.54 27.40 -14.91
CA ASP A 123 -16.10 26.63 -16.08
C ASP A 123 -16.99 25.40 -16.36
N GLY A 124 -18.04 25.16 -15.57
CA GLY A 124 -18.95 24.02 -15.68
C GLY A 124 -18.44 22.74 -15.01
N CYS A 125 -17.27 22.77 -14.36
CA CYS A 125 -16.83 21.67 -13.51
C CYS A 125 -17.72 21.55 -12.27
N LEU A 126 -17.97 20.32 -11.83
CA LEU A 126 -18.70 20.06 -10.60
C LEU A 126 -17.76 19.84 -9.44
N ALA A 127 -18.01 20.52 -8.32
CA ALA A 127 -17.45 20.11 -7.05
C ALA A 127 -18.36 19.04 -6.43
N VAL A 128 -17.83 17.83 -6.26
CA VAL A 128 -18.53 16.70 -5.68
C VAL A 128 -17.88 16.26 -4.37
N GLN A 129 -18.69 15.85 -3.39
CA GLN A 129 -18.21 15.52 -2.05
C GLN A 129 -18.64 14.13 -1.59
N LYS A 130 -17.71 13.41 -0.96
CA LYS A 130 -17.98 12.14 -0.27
C LYS A 130 -17.00 11.96 0.88
N ASN A 131 -17.49 11.60 2.07
CA ASN A 131 -16.68 11.31 3.25
C ASN A 131 -15.62 12.38 3.60
N GLY A 132 -15.96 13.66 3.40
CA GLY A 132 -15.05 14.79 3.67
C GLY A 132 -14.01 15.06 2.57
N LEU A 133 -13.99 14.28 1.49
CA LEU A 133 -13.20 14.56 0.28
C LEU A 133 -14.05 15.31 -0.73
N THR A 134 -13.56 16.46 -1.21
CA THR A 134 -14.14 17.21 -2.32
C THR A 134 -13.26 17.03 -3.56
N LEU A 135 -13.86 16.64 -4.69
CA LEU A 135 -13.20 16.55 -5.98
C LEU A 135 -13.86 17.52 -6.96
N HIS A 136 -13.07 18.15 -7.80
CA HIS A 136 -13.55 18.93 -8.93
C HIS A 136 -13.48 18.06 -10.18
N ILE A 137 -14.60 17.86 -10.87
CA ILE A 137 -14.72 16.93 -11.98
C ILE A 137 -15.36 17.58 -13.21
N GLU A 138 -14.85 17.21 -14.38
CA GLU A 138 -15.48 17.51 -15.66
C GLU A 138 -16.60 16.50 -15.94
N ARG A 139 -17.79 17.00 -16.28
CA ARG A 139 -18.99 16.19 -16.52
C ARG A 139 -18.74 15.11 -17.60
N ASP A 140 -18.10 15.48 -18.71
CA ASP A 140 -17.93 14.57 -19.85
C ASP A 140 -16.90 13.46 -19.65
N LEU A 141 -15.94 13.66 -18.73
CA LEU A 141 -14.88 12.69 -18.46
C LEU A 141 -15.25 11.74 -17.32
N TYR A 142 -15.92 12.27 -16.30
CA TYR A 142 -16.04 11.58 -15.02
C TYR A 142 -17.48 11.20 -14.65
N LEU A 143 -18.50 11.66 -15.38
CA LEU A 143 -19.89 11.24 -15.14
C LEU A 143 -20.38 10.25 -16.18
N SER A 144 -21.33 9.41 -15.75
CA SER A 144 -22.10 8.58 -16.66
C SER A 144 -23.08 9.45 -17.47
N GLU A 145 -23.52 9.00 -18.64
CA GLU A 145 -24.49 9.75 -19.47
C GLU A 145 -25.78 10.12 -18.72
N ILE A 146 -26.19 9.30 -17.75
CA ILE A 146 -27.39 9.54 -16.92
C ILE A 146 -27.14 10.67 -15.92
N ASP A 147 -25.91 10.81 -15.43
CA ASP A 147 -25.54 11.78 -14.39
C ASP A 147 -25.04 13.12 -14.98
N LYS A 148 -24.84 13.21 -16.30
CA LYS A 148 -24.29 14.42 -16.94
C LYS A 148 -25.12 15.68 -16.71
N SER A 149 -26.43 15.54 -16.50
CA SER A 149 -27.34 16.66 -16.22
C SER A 149 -27.58 16.90 -14.72
N ALA A 150 -26.78 16.30 -13.84
CA ALA A 150 -26.89 16.48 -12.40
C ALA A 150 -26.76 17.94 -11.97
N ASN A 151 -27.53 18.33 -10.96
CA ASN A 151 -27.55 19.66 -10.38
C ASN A 151 -26.99 19.62 -8.95
N ILE A 152 -26.73 20.79 -8.39
CA ILE A 152 -26.37 20.93 -6.98
C ILE A 152 -27.44 20.27 -6.10
N GLY A 153 -27.00 19.40 -5.20
CA GLY A 153 -27.86 18.59 -4.33
C GLY A 153 -28.08 17.15 -4.81
N ASP A 154 -27.75 16.83 -6.06
CA ASP A 154 -27.92 15.48 -6.60
C ASP A 154 -26.78 14.54 -6.16
N PHE A 155 -27.09 13.24 -6.12
CA PHE A 155 -26.09 12.19 -5.93
C PHE A 155 -25.73 11.54 -7.26
N VAL A 156 -24.43 11.52 -7.58
CA VAL A 156 -23.90 10.98 -8.84
C VAL A 156 -22.90 9.84 -8.59
N ALA A 157 -22.64 9.06 -9.64
CA ALA A 157 -21.50 8.16 -9.69
C ALA A 157 -20.36 8.77 -10.51
N ILE A 158 -19.15 8.73 -9.98
CA ILE A 158 -17.96 9.27 -10.66
C ILE A 158 -17.04 8.14 -11.10
N LYS A 159 -16.42 8.31 -12.28
CA LYS A 159 -15.42 7.37 -12.80
C LYS A 159 -14.10 7.55 -12.06
N MET A 160 -13.66 6.49 -11.39
CA MET A 160 -12.38 6.44 -10.67
C MET A 160 -11.36 5.64 -11.50
N PRO A 161 -10.05 5.96 -11.37
CA PRO A 161 -9.00 5.23 -12.05
C PRO A 161 -8.91 3.76 -11.58
N LYS A 162 -8.25 2.93 -12.39
CA LYS A 162 -7.97 1.51 -12.11
C LYS A 162 -6.97 1.29 -10.97
N ASN A 163 -6.36 2.36 -10.45
CA ASN A 163 -5.33 2.29 -9.44
C ASN A 163 -5.36 3.47 -8.47
N LEU A 164 -4.73 3.25 -7.33
CA LEU A 164 -4.42 4.24 -6.31
C LEU A 164 -2.93 4.13 -5.97
N VAL A 165 -2.37 5.20 -5.38
CA VAL A 165 -1.02 5.18 -4.83
C VAL A 165 -1.12 5.23 -3.32
N GLN A 166 -0.46 4.28 -2.65
CA GLN A 166 -0.21 4.30 -1.22
C GLN A 166 1.30 4.40 -0.99
N ASN A 167 1.75 5.02 0.10
CA ASN A 167 3.19 5.13 0.37
C ASN A 167 3.89 3.76 0.29
N GLY A 168 4.86 3.63 -0.62
CA GLY A 168 5.58 2.41 -0.94
C GLY A 168 4.88 1.43 -1.90
N PHE A 169 3.61 1.63 -2.24
CA PHE A 169 2.79 0.66 -2.98
C PHE A 169 2.01 1.27 -4.15
N TYR A 170 2.10 0.60 -5.30
CA TYR A 170 1.07 0.68 -6.34
C TYR A 170 -0.13 -0.17 -5.89
N MET A 171 -1.36 0.34 -6.02
CA MET A 171 -2.56 -0.43 -5.72
C MET A 171 -3.49 -0.50 -6.93
N ALA A 172 -3.67 -1.68 -7.51
CA ALA A 172 -4.75 -1.95 -8.44
C ALA A 172 -6.09 -2.06 -7.69
N VAL A 173 -7.14 -1.53 -8.30
CA VAL A 173 -8.52 -1.60 -7.83
C VAL A 173 -9.37 -2.28 -8.89
N SER A 174 -10.27 -3.17 -8.48
CA SER A 174 -11.14 -3.86 -9.42
C SER A 174 -12.11 -2.92 -10.13
N ASN A 175 -12.71 -3.39 -11.21
CA ASN A 175 -13.74 -2.67 -11.97
C ASN A 175 -15.04 -2.44 -11.18
N LEU A 176 -15.20 -3.12 -10.04
CA LEU A 176 -16.30 -2.91 -9.09
C LEU A 176 -15.94 -1.99 -7.92
N GLY A 177 -14.69 -1.50 -7.88
CA GLY A 177 -14.13 -0.81 -6.74
C GLY A 177 -13.50 -1.75 -5.73
N THR A 178 -13.10 -1.22 -4.58
CA THR A 178 -12.46 -1.99 -3.51
C THR A 178 -13.46 -2.90 -2.80
N GLN A 179 -12.96 -4.00 -2.22
CA GLN A 179 -13.73 -4.84 -1.31
C GLN A 179 -14.32 -4.05 -0.12
N ASP A 180 -15.33 -4.61 0.52
CA ASP A 180 -15.87 -4.05 1.75
C ASP A 180 -14.82 -4.18 2.86
N ASN A 181 -14.74 -3.21 3.77
CA ASN A 181 -13.78 -3.29 4.88
C ASN A 181 -14.20 -4.28 5.99
N GLN A 182 -15.32 -4.97 5.82
CA GLN A 182 -15.87 -5.96 6.76
C GLN A 182 -15.62 -7.37 6.22
N ASP A 183 -15.03 -8.23 7.05
CA ASP A 183 -14.75 -9.65 6.75
C ASP A 183 -13.94 -9.88 5.45
N ILE A 184 -12.75 -9.28 5.40
CA ILE A 184 -11.80 -9.39 4.28
C ILE A 184 -10.82 -10.55 4.48
N VAL A 185 -10.37 -11.13 3.36
CA VAL A 185 -9.20 -12.01 3.30
C VAL A 185 -8.02 -11.24 2.73
N ARG A 186 -6.82 -11.55 3.23
CA ARG A 186 -5.54 -11.06 2.72
C ARG A 186 -4.69 -12.25 2.28
N ILE A 187 -4.24 -12.23 1.04
CA ILE A 187 -3.27 -13.20 0.52
C ILE A 187 -1.97 -12.43 0.31
N TYR A 188 -0.90 -12.91 0.95
CA TYR A 188 0.43 -12.32 0.88
C TYR A 188 1.25 -13.06 -0.16
N PHE A 189 1.95 -12.29 -0.98
CA PHE A 189 2.81 -12.77 -2.04
C PHE A 189 4.22 -12.31 -1.70
N ASN A 190 5.11 -13.29 -1.52
CA ASN A 190 6.55 -13.07 -1.59
C ASN A 190 6.94 -13.38 -3.03
N VAL A 191 7.13 -12.34 -3.83
CA VAL A 191 7.46 -12.44 -5.26
C VAL A 191 8.66 -11.57 -5.57
N SER A 192 9.31 -11.83 -6.68
CA SER A 192 10.32 -10.94 -7.28
C SER A 192 9.67 -9.70 -7.93
N PRO A 193 10.45 -8.66 -8.29
CA PRO A 193 9.91 -7.52 -9.02
C PRO A 193 9.22 -7.91 -10.34
N ASP A 194 9.82 -8.81 -11.11
CA ASP A 194 9.23 -9.30 -12.35
C ASP A 194 7.99 -10.17 -12.09
N GLY A 195 8.02 -10.96 -11.01
CA GLY A 195 6.86 -11.71 -10.52
C GLY A 195 5.67 -10.83 -10.19
N ALA A 196 5.89 -9.68 -9.55
CA ALA A 196 4.79 -8.76 -9.24
C ALA A 196 4.15 -8.17 -10.49
N VAL A 197 4.90 -7.93 -11.56
CA VAL A 197 4.36 -7.47 -12.85
C VAL A 197 3.47 -8.54 -13.46
N SER A 198 3.93 -9.79 -13.52
CA SER A 198 3.15 -10.90 -14.07
C SER A 198 1.92 -11.24 -13.21
N VAL A 199 2.08 -11.28 -11.88
CA VAL A 199 0.97 -11.52 -10.95
C VAL A 199 -0.06 -10.38 -11.02
N MET A 200 0.36 -9.12 -11.19
CA MET A 200 -0.55 -7.99 -11.40
C MET A 200 -1.46 -8.23 -12.61
N GLU A 201 -0.90 -8.66 -13.73
CA GLU A 201 -1.65 -8.95 -14.95
C GLU A 201 -2.63 -10.10 -14.75
N ASN A 202 -2.18 -11.25 -14.23
CA ASN A 202 -3.04 -12.42 -14.08
C ASN A 202 -4.15 -12.16 -13.05
N VAL A 203 -3.83 -11.57 -11.89
CA VAL A 203 -4.80 -11.29 -10.83
C VAL A 203 -5.84 -10.27 -11.30
N THR A 204 -5.40 -9.16 -11.92
CA THR A 204 -6.35 -8.12 -12.36
C THR A 204 -7.23 -8.62 -13.50
N THR A 205 -6.70 -9.43 -14.41
CA THR A 205 -7.47 -10.01 -15.52
C THR A 205 -8.53 -10.98 -15.01
N GLU A 206 -8.11 -12.00 -14.25
CA GLU A 206 -9.00 -13.05 -13.79
C GLU A 206 -10.07 -12.52 -12.85
N LEU A 207 -9.72 -11.70 -11.85
CA LEU A 207 -10.69 -11.22 -10.88
C LEU A 207 -11.67 -10.20 -11.46
N ASN A 208 -11.25 -9.38 -12.43
CA ASN A 208 -12.18 -8.50 -13.13
C ASN A 208 -13.14 -9.30 -14.02
N ASN A 209 -12.68 -10.34 -14.71
CA ASN A 209 -13.53 -11.25 -15.49
C ASN A 209 -14.57 -11.97 -14.60
N MET A 210 -14.16 -12.34 -13.38
CA MET A 210 -15.04 -12.96 -12.38
C MET A 210 -15.95 -11.95 -11.67
N GLN A 211 -15.85 -10.65 -11.96
CA GLN A 211 -16.61 -9.58 -11.30
C GLN A 211 -16.43 -9.59 -9.78
N VAL A 212 -15.18 -9.67 -9.32
CA VAL A 212 -14.83 -9.63 -7.91
C VAL A 212 -14.41 -8.21 -7.49
N SER A 213 -14.91 -7.73 -6.36
CA SER A 213 -14.38 -6.53 -5.69
C SER A 213 -13.07 -6.89 -4.99
N PHE A 214 -11.98 -6.24 -5.39
CA PHE A 214 -10.66 -6.49 -4.82
C PHE A 214 -9.79 -5.23 -4.84
N SER A 215 -8.72 -5.29 -4.07
CA SER A 215 -7.56 -4.42 -4.21
C SER A 215 -6.30 -5.26 -4.16
N PHE A 216 -5.37 -5.02 -5.07
CA PHE A 216 -4.10 -5.72 -5.11
C PHE A 216 -2.98 -4.70 -5.06
N LYS A 217 -2.11 -4.80 -4.07
CA LYS A 217 -1.00 -3.88 -3.92
C LYS A 217 0.33 -4.59 -4.11
N ALA A 218 1.27 -3.91 -4.75
CA ALA A 218 2.63 -4.35 -4.95
C ALA A 218 3.57 -3.17 -4.69
N LEU A 219 4.77 -3.43 -4.19
CA LEU A 219 5.77 -2.39 -3.97
C LEU A 219 6.10 -1.70 -5.30
N TYR A 220 6.20 -0.37 -5.33
CA TYR A 220 6.56 0.35 -6.57
C TYR A 220 8.07 0.56 -6.73
N ASN A 221 8.88 0.05 -5.79
CA ASN A 221 10.34 0.12 -5.83
C ASN A 221 10.91 -1.31 -5.92
N PRO A 222 11.63 -1.67 -6.99
CA PRO A 222 12.14 -3.03 -7.19
C PRO A 222 13.13 -3.46 -6.09
N ASP A 223 13.91 -2.53 -5.54
CA ASP A 223 14.90 -2.82 -4.49
C ASP A 223 14.26 -3.22 -3.14
N GLU A 224 12.96 -2.93 -2.95
CA GLU A 224 12.22 -3.26 -1.73
C GLU A 224 11.63 -4.67 -1.73
N TYR A 225 11.75 -5.43 -2.83
CA TYR A 225 11.19 -6.79 -2.98
C TYR A 225 11.89 -7.87 -2.16
N ARG A 226 12.86 -7.51 -1.32
CA ARG A 226 13.45 -8.41 -0.31
C ARG A 226 12.49 -8.73 0.85
N ARG A 227 11.34 -8.05 0.88
CA ARG A 227 10.28 -8.21 1.88
C ARG A 227 9.43 -9.44 1.63
N TYR A 228 9.01 -10.10 2.70
CA TYR A 228 8.09 -11.24 2.64
C TYR A 228 6.65 -10.85 2.22
N ASP A 229 6.30 -9.57 2.33
CA ASP A 229 4.98 -9.01 1.98
C ASP A 229 5.05 -8.06 0.78
N SER A 230 5.85 -8.42 -0.23
CA SER A 230 6.11 -7.57 -1.40
C SER A 230 4.86 -7.28 -2.24
N ALA A 231 3.86 -8.17 -2.22
CA ALA A 231 2.53 -7.87 -2.71
C ALA A 231 1.42 -8.50 -1.83
N VAL A 232 0.23 -7.89 -1.86
CA VAL A 232 -0.92 -8.32 -1.04
C VAL A 232 -2.22 -8.13 -1.81
N LEU A 233 -3.01 -9.20 -1.91
CA LEU A 233 -4.37 -9.19 -2.44
C LEU A 233 -5.39 -9.13 -1.31
N TYR A 234 -6.39 -8.26 -1.47
CA TYR A 234 -7.53 -8.09 -0.58
C TYR A 234 -8.82 -8.36 -1.33
N PHE A 235 -9.72 -9.17 -0.75
CA PHE A 235 -11.06 -9.43 -1.27
C PHE A 235 -12.00 -9.88 -0.15
N ASN A 236 -13.30 -9.97 -0.42
CA ASN A 236 -14.29 -10.36 0.58
C ASN A 236 -14.21 -11.86 0.90
N LYS A 237 -14.20 -12.23 2.18
CA LYS A 237 -13.99 -13.63 2.63
C LYS A 237 -14.97 -14.64 2.07
N HIS A 238 -16.23 -14.25 1.85
CA HIS A 238 -17.24 -15.12 1.27
C HIS A 238 -16.88 -15.58 -0.16
N GLN A 239 -16.01 -14.85 -0.85
CA GLN A 239 -15.52 -15.19 -2.20
C GLN A 239 -14.30 -16.12 -2.19
N TYR A 240 -13.74 -16.45 -1.01
CA TYR A 240 -12.50 -17.23 -0.89
C TYR A 240 -12.54 -18.56 -1.65
N LYS A 241 -13.63 -19.33 -1.50
CA LYS A 241 -13.75 -20.63 -2.18
C LYS A 241 -13.75 -20.50 -3.71
N THR A 242 -14.25 -19.39 -4.24
CA THR A 242 -14.29 -19.11 -5.68
C THR A 242 -12.93 -18.64 -6.20
N ILE A 243 -12.23 -17.81 -5.42
CA ILE A 243 -10.96 -17.20 -5.81
C ILE A 243 -9.78 -18.17 -5.63
N TYR A 244 -9.86 -19.08 -4.66
CA TYR A 244 -8.75 -19.97 -4.30
C TYR A 244 -8.19 -20.81 -5.47
N PRO A 245 -9.01 -21.48 -6.30
CA PRO A 245 -8.50 -22.23 -7.46
C PRO A 245 -7.75 -21.35 -8.47
N MET A 246 -8.23 -20.12 -8.69
CA MET A 246 -7.56 -19.15 -9.56
C MET A 246 -6.20 -18.76 -9.00
N LEU A 247 -6.09 -18.53 -7.68
CA LEU A 247 -4.80 -18.26 -7.05
C LEU A 247 -3.81 -19.40 -7.20
N GLN A 248 -4.27 -20.65 -7.17
CA GLN A 248 -3.41 -21.82 -7.43
C GLN A 248 -2.87 -21.80 -8.86
N GLN A 249 -3.72 -21.45 -9.83
CA GLN A 249 -3.32 -21.31 -11.22
C GLN A 249 -2.29 -20.18 -11.38
N VAL A 250 -2.56 -18.98 -10.83
CA VAL A 250 -1.62 -17.85 -10.87
C VAL A 250 -0.27 -18.23 -10.27
N TYR A 251 -0.25 -18.95 -9.15
CA TYR A 251 0.99 -19.43 -8.55
C TYR A 251 1.72 -20.41 -9.49
N SER A 252 1.02 -21.39 -10.06
CA SER A 252 1.63 -22.36 -10.99
C SER A 252 2.22 -21.71 -12.24
N GLU A 253 1.58 -20.68 -12.78
CA GLU A 253 2.06 -19.93 -13.96
C GLU A 253 3.28 -19.04 -13.66
N ASN A 254 3.48 -18.67 -12.39
CA ASN A 254 4.49 -17.71 -11.97
C ASN A 254 5.52 -18.30 -10.99
N GLN A 255 5.58 -19.63 -10.87
CA GLN A 255 6.30 -20.32 -9.80
C GLN A 255 7.78 -19.93 -9.68
N ASP A 256 8.45 -19.67 -10.81
CA ASP A 256 9.87 -19.26 -10.84
C ASP A 256 10.12 -17.85 -10.29
N SER A 257 9.05 -17.09 -10.03
CA SER A 257 9.09 -15.72 -9.52
C SER A 257 8.68 -15.59 -8.05
N PHE A 258 8.41 -16.70 -7.36
CA PHE A 258 8.10 -16.79 -5.92
C PHE A 258 9.28 -17.31 -5.08
#